data_AF-A0A0L0FX63-F1
#
_entry.id   AF-A0A0L0FX63-F1
#
_cell.length_a   1.000
_cell.length_b   1.000
_cell.length_c   1.000
_cell.angle_alpha   90.00
_cell.angle_beta   90.00
_cell.angle_gamma   90.00
#
_symmetry.space_group_name_H-M   'P 1'
#
loop_
_entity.id
_entity.type
_entity.pdbx_description
1 polymer ?
#
loop_
_entity_poly.entity_id
_entity_poly.type
_entity_poly.pdbx_seq_one_letter_code
_entity_poly.pdbx_strand_id
1 'polypeptide(L)'
;MTHIYRSEHSDMNGSSWHVTVHFSDWCTLLFYNLRSLYEANSRLRTSVGEHEQKEKDRQQLEARLQAMSVELARAQLQRSKTKATQSRTSEEIDALLKPIQTQLENERALVKELQQEIEDLKTDLDEAKEECMDLKDQLRASEQAVERLHTQEELLRDMLRRAEEASNAEQEPLRRNTPQMAATDPTVSNNLRTPSTQSQTIDLERLLSYNTANTPPGSPQTAQRNPSFGNPNQYSQAMQKKREELEVAQKTITHLRELVSDLESSGMRMEEQQRVLKEEIRRLERNAARNEAFNLEYLKKVLLSFLEAQEEKTRKPFLMVFAQMLKFSPEEMEKLNESYNVFETRNRYTHAPSLLSYFSSSTT
;
A
#
# COMPACT_ATOMS: atom_id res chain seq x y z
N MET A 1 75.82 33.05 33.96
CA MET A 1 77.06 32.55 33.34
C MET A 1 77.71 33.73 32.64
N THR A 2 78.54 34.47 33.37
CA THR A 2 79.27 35.62 32.80
C THR A 2 80.67 35.56 33.39
N HIS A 3 81.64 35.25 32.52
CA HIS A 3 83.02 34.96 32.87
C HIS A 3 83.76 36.20 33.36
N ILE A 4 84.37 36.08 34.53
CA ILE A 4 85.38 37.01 35.05
C ILE A 4 86.72 36.59 34.43
N TYR A 5 87.30 37.43 33.58
CA TYR A 5 88.68 37.27 33.12
C TYR A 5 89.61 37.98 34.10
N ARG A 6 90.41 37.19 34.81
CA ARG A 6 91.51 37.61 35.68
C ARG A 6 92.80 37.50 34.88
N SER A 7 93.55 38.58 34.75
CA SER A 7 94.91 38.57 34.21
C SER A 7 95.79 39.44 35.10
N GLU A 8 96.70 38.79 35.83
CA GLU A 8 97.82 39.40 36.55
C GLU A 8 99.09 39.17 35.72
N HIS A 9 99.83 40.23 35.37
CA HIS A 9 101.29 40.25 35.51
C HIS A 9 101.86 41.67 35.39
N SER A 10 102.80 41.92 36.29
CA SER A 10 103.52 43.15 36.62
C SER A 10 104.47 43.62 35.51
N ASP A 11 104.66 44.93 35.36
CA ASP A 11 105.82 45.61 35.95
C ASP A 11 105.84 47.11 35.66
N MET A 12 106.61 47.80 36.50
CA MET A 12 106.60 49.22 36.79
C MET A 12 106.91 50.15 35.62
N ASN A 13 106.11 51.20 35.48
CA ASN A 13 106.64 52.55 35.30
C ASN A 13 105.62 53.60 35.75
N GLY A 14 106.10 54.55 36.55
CA GLY A 14 105.30 55.61 37.13
C GLY A 14 104.73 56.53 36.06
N SER A 15 103.42 56.41 35.85
CA SER A 15 102.56 57.48 35.38
C SER A 15 101.39 57.50 36.33
N SER A 16 101.34 58.53 37.17
CA SER A 16 100.16 58.89 37.94
C SER A 16 99.06 59.21 36.93
N TRP A 17 98.29 58.19 36.55
CA TRP A 17 97.02 58.38 35.88
C TRP A 17 96.11 59.03 36.91
N HIS A 18 96.14 60.36 36.98
CA HIS A 18 95.03 61.12 37.55
C HIS A 18 93.81 60.80 36.69
N VAL A 19 93.10 59.73 37.08
CA VAL A 19 91.72 59.54 36.66
C VAL A 19 90.92 60.52 37.50
N THR A 20 90.96 61.80 37.13
CA THR A 20 89.88 62.72 37.49
C THR A 20 88.65 62.22 36.76
N VAL A 21 87.96 61.23 37.35
CA VAL A 21 86.59 60.94 36.96
C VAL A 21 85.82 62.20 37.32
N HIS A 22 85.47 62.97 36.30
CA HIS A 22 84.71 64.18 36.51
C HIS A 22 83.38 63.78 37.13
N PHE A 23 82.93 64.51 38.16
CA PHE A 23 81.62 64.32 38.80
C PHE A 23 80.48 64.24 37.75
N SER A 24 80.65 64.91 36.61
CA SER A 24 79.78 64.82 35.43
C SER A 24 79.64 63.41 34.83
N ASP A 25 80.69 62.59 34.83
CA ASP A 25 80.66 61.22 34.29
C ASP A 25 79.92 60.26 35.23
N TRP A 26 80.04 60.48 36.55
CA TRP A 26 79.22 59.78 37.54
C TRP A 26 77.75 60.18 37.44
N CYS A 27 77.46 61.46 37.24
CA CYS A 27 76.09 61.93 37.06
C CYS A 27 75.45 61.34 35.78
N THR A 28 76.15 61.33 34.65
CA THR A 28 75.62 60.76 33.40
C THR A 28 75.41 59.25 33.50
N LEU A 29 76.32 58.51 34.14
CA LEU A 29 76.16 57.08 34.38
C LEU A 29 74.98 56.80 35.32
N LEU A 30 74.80 57.62 36.37
CA LEU A 30 73.66 57.51 37.28
C LEU A 30 72.33 57.80 36.57
N PHE A 31 72.27 58.84 35.72
CA PHE A 31 71.09 59.16 34.92
C PHE A 31 70.77 58.06 33.90
N TYR A 32 71.78 57.48 33.24
CA TYR A 32 71.60 56.37 32.31
C TYR A 32 71.07 55.12 33.03
N ASN A 33 71.65 54.77 34.18
CA ASN A 33 71.20 53.65 35.00
C ASN A 33 69.77 53.87 35.51
N LEU A 34 69.42 55.09 35.96
CA LEU A 34 68.08 55.41 36.44
C LEU A 34 67.04 55.36 35.32
N ARG A 35 67.39 55.85 34.12
CA ARG A 35 66.54 55.76 32.93
C ARG A 35 66.35 54.31 32.47
N SER A 36 67.43 53.53 32.41
CA SER A 36 67.36 52.10 32.07
C SER A 36 66.51 51.33 33.09
N LEU A 37 66.62 51.65 34.39
CA LEU A 37 65.81 51.04 35.43
C LEU A 37 64.33 51.42 35.28
N TYR A 38 64.02 52.68 34.96
CA TYR A 38 62.67 53.14 34.70
C TYR A 38 62.05 52.46 33.47
N GLU A 39 62.80 52.38 32.37
CA GLU A 39 62.38 51.67 31.15
C GLU A 39 62.17 50.17 31.41
N ALA A 40 63.05 49.53 32.18
CA ALA A 40 62.89 48.14 32.60
C ALA A 40 61.64 47.95 33.48
N ASN A 41 61.36 48.85 34.41
CA ASN A 41 60.18 48.80 35.27
C ASN A 41 58.89 49.04 34.46
N SER A 42 58.91 49.95 33.48
CA SER A 42 57.80 50.16 32.55
C SER A 42 57.51 48.91 31.70
N ARG A 43 58.56 48.25 31.19
CA ARG A 43 58.45 46.97 30.48
C ARG A 43 57.93 45.83 31.37
N LEU A 44 58.36 45.79 32.63
CA LEU A 44 57.84 44.81 33.60
C LEU A 44 56.35 45.05 33.88
N ARG A 45 55.91 46.30 34.06
CA ARG A 45 54.49 46.61 34.28
C ARG A 45 53.60 46.22 33.10
N THR A 46 54.05 46.51 31.88
CA THR A 46 53.32 46.12 30.67
C THR A 46 53.27 44.60 30.51
N SER A 47 54.39 43.91 30.71
CA SER A 47 54.44 42.43 30.68
C SER A 47 53.57 41.78 31.76
N VAL A 48 53.51 42.35 32.98
CA VAL A 48 52.61 41.89 34.04
C VAL A 48 51.14 42.07 33.64
N GLY A 49 50.78 43.21 33.04
CA GLY A 49 49.43 43.45 32.54
C GLY A 49 49.03 42.48 31.42
N GLU A 50 49.95 42.18 30.49
CA GLU A 50 49.73 41.18 29.44
C GLU A 50 49.58 39.76 30.01
N HIS A 51 50.36 39.40 31.04
CA HIS A 51 50.24 38.12 31.71
C HIS A 51 48.89 38.01 32.45
N GLU A 52 48.45 39.07 33.13
CA GLU A 52 47.14 39.10 33.78
C GLU A 52 46.00 38.95 32.77
N GLN A 53 46.10 39.59 31.60
CA GLN A 53 45.11 39.44 30.53
C GLN A 53 45.09 38.00 29.99
N LYS A 54 46.26 37.41 29.69
CA LYS A 54 46.35 36.02 29.25
C LYS A 54 45.78 35.05 30.28
N GLU A 55 45.97 35.33 31.56
CA GLU A 55 45.44 34.51 32.64
C GLU A 55 43.92 34.59 32.72
N LYS A 56 43.32 35.78 32.51
CA LYS A 56 41.87 35.95 32.37
C LYS A 56 41.32 35.19 31.17
N ASP A 57 42.00 35.29 30.02
CA ASP A 57 41.59 34.58 28.80
C ASP A 57 41.69 33.05 28.97
N ARG A 58 42.74 32.56 29.65
CA ARG A 58 42.91 31.14 30.00
C ARG A 58 41.76 30.65 30.87
N GLN A 59 41.41 31.39 31.92
CA GLN A 59 40.30 31.04 32.81
C GLN A 59 38.95 31.05 32.05
N GLN A 60 38.74 32.01 31.15
CA GLN A 60 37.54 32.06 30.33
C GLN A 60 37.45 30.86 29.38
N LEU A 61 38.57 30.44 28.79
CA LEU A 61 38.62 29.28 27.92
C LEU A 61 38.37 27.98 28.69
N GLU A 62 38.94 27.85 29.89
CA GLU A 62 38.69 26.70 30.77
C GLU A 62 37.22 26.60 31.19
N ALA A 63 36.59 27.72 31.55
CA ALA A 63 35.17 27.75 31.85
C ALA A 63 34.31 27.33 30.64
N ARG A 64 34.68 27.76 29.42
CA ARG A 64 34.01 27.33 28.18
C ARG A 64 34.19 25.85 27.90
N LEU A 65 35.39 25.30 28.10
CA LEU A 65 35.65 23.86 27.93
C LEU A 65 34.83 23.03 28.93
N GLN A 66 34.74 23.47 30.18
CA GLN A 66 33.91 22.81 31.19
C GLN A 66 32.43 22.87 30.80
N ALA A 67 31.92 24.03 30.37
CA ALA A 67 30.53 24.16 29.91
C ALA A 67 30.23 23.22 28.74
N MET A 68 31.10 23.18 27.74
CA MET A 68 30.95 22.30 26.58
C MET A 68 31.02 20.82 26.96
N SER A 69 31.87 20.44 27.91
CA SER A 69 31.92 19.04 28.40
C SER A 69 30.62 18.60 29.08
N VAL A 70 29.98 19.51 29.83
CA VAL A 70 28.70 19.23 30.50
C VAL A 70 27.58 19.12 29.46
N GLU A 71 27.57 19.98 28.45
CA GLU A 71 26.61 19.90 27.35
C GLU A 71 26.79 18.60 26.55
N LEU A 72 28.03 18.21 26.27
CA LEU A 72 28.33 16.96 25.56
C LEU A 72 27.84 15.74 26.36
N ALA A 73 28.06 15.71 27.67
CA ALA A 73 27.55 14.65 28.55
C ALA A 73 26.00 14.61 28.56
N ARG A 74 25.33 15.77 28.59
CA ARG A 74 23.87 15.85 28.49
C ARG A 74 23.36 15.35 27.14
N ALA A 75 24.01 15.75 26.04
CA ALA A 75 23.65 15.29 24.70
C ALA A 75 23.83 13.78 24.54
N GLN A 76 24.89 13.20 25.11
CA GLN A 76 25.10 11.76 25.14
C GLN A 76 24.00 11.02 25.92
N LEU A 77 23.61 11.53 27.08
CA LEU A 77 22.51 10.97 27.87
C LEU A 77 21.16 11.07 27.15
N GLN A 78 20.89 12.18 26.47
CA GLN A 78 19.69 12.31 25.65
C GLN A 78 19.70 11.30 24.51
N ARG A 79 20.83 11.15 23.81
CA ARG A 79 20.99 10.16 22.74
C ARG A 79 20.76 8.73 23.24
N SER A 80 21.25 8.37 24.43
CA SER A 80 21.01 7.03 24.99
C SER A 80 19.53 6.83 25.36
N LYS A 81 18.87 7.84 25.92
CA LYS A 81 17.42 7.80 26.18
C LYS A 81 16.61 7.64 24.90
N THR A 82 16.88 8.45 23.88
CA THR A 82 16.20 8.36 22.58
C THR A 82 16.41 7.01 21.91
N LYS A 83 17.62 6.44 21.98
CA LYS A 83 17.89 5.09 21.47
C LYS A 83 17.10 4.03 22.22
N ALA A 84 17.01 4.12 23.54
CA ALA A 84 16.25 3.18 24.35
C ALA A 84 14.74 3.26 24.05
N THR A 85 14.19 4.46 23.90
CA THR A 85 12.79 4.64 23.49
C THR A 85 12.56 4.12 22.08
N GLN A 86 13.49 4.37 21.16
CA GLN A 86 13.39 3.87 19.78
C GLN A 86 13.40 2.33 19.71
N SER A 87 14.25 1.67 20.50
CA SER A 87 14.26 0.20 20.61
C SER A 87 12.92 -0.32 21.11
N ARG A 88 12.39 0.26 22.20
CA ARG A 88 11.09 -0.14 22.77
C ARG A 88 9.95 0.04 21.76
N THR A 89 9.89 1.19 21.08
CA THR A 89 8.85 1.42 20.06
C THR A 89 9.00 0.47 18.87
N SER A 90 10.23 0.10 18.50
CA SER A 90 10.46 -0.89 17.43
C SER A 90 9.97 -2.26 17.85
N GLU A 91 10.28 -2.69 19.07
CA GLU A 91 9.82 -3.97 19.64
C GLU A 91 8.29 -4.01 19.76
N GLU A 92 7.65 -2.91 20.16
CA GLU A 92 6.19 -2.77 20.20
C GLU A 92 5.56 -2.87 18.80
N ILE A 93 6.16 -2.21 17.80
CA ILE A 93 5.71 -2.31 16.40
C ILE A 93 5.84 -3.75 15.91
N ASP A 94 6.97 -4.40 16.14
CA ASP A 94 7.21 -5.79 15.71
C ASP A 94 6.24 -6.77 16.41
N ALA A 95 5.96 -6.54 17.70
CA ALA A 95 5.00 -7.32 18.47
C ALA A 95 3.56 -7.18 17.94
N LEU A 96 3.19 -6.02 17.37
CA LEU A 96 1.88 -5.79 16.74
C LEU A 96 1.85 -6.28 15.28
N LEU A 97 2.97 -6.21 14.56
CA LEU A 97 3.04 -6.60 13.15
C LEU A 97 2.92 -8.12 12.97
N LYS A 98 3.54 -8.89 13.86
CA LYS A 98 3.53 -10.36 13.84
C LYS A 98 2.12 -10.98 13.89
N PRO A 99 1.22 -10.60 14.83
CA PRO A 99 -0.14 -11.15 14.85
C PRO A 99 -0.95 -10.75 13.61
N ILE A 100 -0.79 -9.52 13.11
CA ILE A 100 -1.45 -9.07 11.88
C ILE A 100 -1.01 -9.92 10.68
N GLN A 101 0.28 -10.22 10.57
CA GLN A 101 0.80 -11.12 9.53
C GLN A 101 0.20 -12.53 9.64
N THR A 102 0.17 -13.11 10.84
CA THR A 102 -0.44 -14.43 11.05
C THR A 102 -1.93 -14.44 10.74
N GLN A 103 -2.65 -13.36 11.07
CA GLN A 103 -4.07 -13.24 10.76
C GLN A 103 -4.29 -13.14 9.24
N LEU A 104 -3.48 -12.36 8.53
CA LEU A 104 -3.52 -12.27 7.08
C LEU A 104 -3.25 -13.62 6.40
N GLU A 105 -2.33 -14.40 6.95
CA GLU A 105 -2.00 -15.75 6.45
C GLU A 105 -3.17 -16.72 6.66
N ASN A 106 -3.83 -16.65 7.82
CA ASN A 106 -5.04 -17.43 8.12
C ASN A 106 -6.21 -17.04 7.20
N GLU A 107 -6.46 -15.74 6.99
CA GLU A 107 -7.49 -15.26 6.08
C GLU A 107 -7.22 -15.71 4.64
N ARG A 108 -5.96 -15.69 4.20
CA ARG A 108 -5.57 -16.23 2.88
C ARG A 108 -5.81 -17.73 2.77
N ALA A 109 -5.54 -18.50 3.84
CA ALA A 109 -5.82 -19.94 3.85
C ALA A 109 -7.33 -20.20 3.75
N LEU A 110 -8.14 -19.47 4.52
CA LEU A 110 -9.60 -19.58 4.48
C LEU A 110 -10.17 -19.21 3.11
N VAL A 111 -9.67 -18.15 2.47
CA VAL A 111 -10.08 -17.77 1.11
C VAL A 111 -9.79 -18.88 0.11
N LYS A 112 -8.65 -19.58 0.23
CA LYS A 112 -8.33 -20.74 -0.64
C LYS A 112 -9.29 -21.90 -0.40
N GLU A 113 -9.64 -22.18 0.85
CA GLU A 113 -10.59 -23.24 1.21
C GLU A 113 -11.98 -22.95 0.64
N LEU A 114 -12.49 -21.73 0.83
CA LEU A 114 -13.77 -21.31 0.25
C LEU A 114 -13.75 -21.31 -1.28
N GLN A 115 -12.62 -20.96 -1.91
CA GLN A 115 -12.47 -21.06 -3.36
C GLN A 115 -12.56 -22.51 -3.86
N GLN A 116 -11.96 -23.45 -3.11
CA GLN A 116 -12.06 -24.87 -3.43
C GLN A 116 -13.50 -25.37 -3.27
N GLU A 117 -14.18 -25.02 -2.17
CA GLU A 117 -15.57 -25.41 -1.93
C GLU A 117 -16.52 -24.85 -3.00
N ILE A 118 -16.31 -23.61 -3.45
CA ILE A 118 -17.07 -23.03 -4.58
C ILE A 118 -16.84 -23.83 -5.86
N GLU A 119 -15.63 -24.30 -6.11
CA GLU A 119 -15.33 -25.07 -7.31
C GLU A 119 -15.97 -26.47 -7.26
N ASP A 120 -15.90 -27.13 -6.11
CA ASP A 120 -16.55 -28.43 -5.89
C ASP A 120 -18.09 -28.30 -6.02
N LEU A 121 -18.69 -27.25 -5.47
CA LEU A 121 -20.13 -26.99 -5.62
C LEU A 121 -20.54 -26.67 -7.07
N LYS A 122 -19.65 -26.06 -7.87
CA LYS A 122 -19.92 -25.85 -9.29
C LYS A 122 -19.87 -27.17 -10.06
N THR A 123 -18.93 -28.05 -9.76
CA THR A 123 -18.86 -29.36 -10.41
C THR A 123 -20.11 -30.17 -10.09
N ASP A 124 -20.53 -30.20 -8.82
CA ASP A 124 -21.77 -30.87 -8.40
C ASP A 124 -23.01 -30.28 -9.09
N LEU A 125 -23.04 -28.95 -9.26
CA LEU A 125 -24.13 -28.27 -9.96
C LEU A 125 -24.17 -28.64 -11.46
N ASP A 126 -23.02 -28.78 -12.10
CA ASP A 126 -22.94 -29.13 -13.52
C ASP A 126 -23.28 -30.61 -13.75
N GLU A 127 -22.85 -31.51 -12.86
CA GLU A 127 -23.28 -32.93 -12.85
C GLU A 127 -24.81 -33.04 -12.69
N ALA A 128 -25.40 -32.33 -11.72
CA ALA A 128 -26.85 -32.34 -11.51
C ALA A 128 -27.63 -31.75 -12.71
N LYS A 129 -27.06 -30.79 -13.43
CA LYS A 129 -27.67 -30.27 -14.67
C LYS A 129 -27.64 -31.31 -15.78
N GLU A 130 -26.55 -32.06 -15.91
CA GLU A 130 -26.42 -33.13 -16.90
C GLU A 130 -27.42 -34.25 -16.63
N GLU A 131 -27.54 -34.71 -15.38
CA GLU A 131 -28.57 -35.68 -14.98
C GLU A 131 -30.01 -35.19 -15.28
N CYS A 132 -30.28 -33.91 -15.02
CA CYS A 132 -31.59 -33.32 -15.30
C CYS A 132 -31.88 -33.22 -16.81
N MET A 133 -30.85 -32.98 -17.63
CA MET A 133 -30.96 -33.04 -19.08
C MET A 133 -31.29 -34.46 -19.56
N ASP A 134 -30.56 -35.47 -19.06
CA ASP A 134 -30.78 -36.87 -19.42
C ASP A 134 -32.18 -37.35 -19.05
N LEU A 135 -32.65 -37.02 -17.83
CA LEU A 135 -34.01 -37.34 -17.38
C LEU A 135 -35.07 -36.64 -18.24
N LYS A 136 -34.81 -35.40 -18.67
CA LYS A 136 -35.72 -34.66 -19.55
C LYS A 136 -35.80 -35.27 -20.94
N ASP A 137 -34.69 -35.76 -21.47
CA ASP A 137 -34.65 -36.45 -22.75
C ASP A 137 -35.31 -37.84 -22.67
N GLN A 138 -35.12 -38.57 -21.57
CA GLN A 138 -35.87 -39.80 -21.29
C GLN A 138 -37.38 -39.55 -21.20
N LEU A 139 -37.79 -38.48 -20.52
CA LEU A 139 -39.20 -38.09 -20.42
C LEU A 139 -39.79 -37.81 -21.81
N ARG A 140 -39.10 -37.01 -22.63
CA ARG A 140 -39.51 -36.75 -24.02
C ARG A 140 -39.63 -38.02 -24.86
N ALA A 141 -38.68 -38.94 -24.72
CA ALA A 141 -38.74 -40.23 -25.42
C ALA A 141 -39.95 -41.06 -24.97
N SER A 142 -40.26 -41.05 -23.67
CA SER A 142 -41.45 -41.73 -23.12
C SER A 142 -42.75 -41.09 -23.59
N GLU A 143 -42.82 -39.75 -23.65
CA GLU A 143 -43.97 -39.00 -24.17
C GLU A 143 -44.24 -39.35 -25.64
N GLN A 144 -43.20 -39.38 -26.48
CA GLN A 144 -43.33 -39.79 -27.88
C GLN A 144 -43.76 -41.26 -28.01
N ALA A 145 -43.30 -42.15 -27.14
CA ALA A 145 -43.72 -43.55 -27.14
C ALA A 145 -45.20 -43.69 -26.77
N VAL A 146 -45.68 -42.94 -25.78
CA VAL A 146 -47.10 -42.88 -25.40
C VAL A 146 -47.94 -42.35 -26.55
N GLU A 147 -47.49 -41.31 -27.26
CA GLU A 147 -48.19 -40.76 -28.43
C GLU A 147 -48.29 -41.78 -29.57
N ARG A 148 -47.24 -42.57 -29.82
CA ARG A 148 -47.26 -43.70 -30.78
C ARG A 148 -48.24 -44.80 -30.36
N LEU A 149 -48.29 -45.15 -29.07
CA LEU A 149 -49.24 -46.14 -28.59
C LEU A 149 -50.69 -45.62 -28.68
N HIS A 150 -50.92 -44.34 -28.40
CA HIS A 150 -52.24 -43.73 -28.50
C HIS A 150 -52.76 -43.73 -29.94
N THR A 151 -51.93 -43.33 -30.91
CA THR A 151 -52.27 -43.38 -32.33
C THR A 151 -52.52 -44.82 -32.82
N GLN A 152 -51.77 -45.80 -32.31
CA GLN A 152 -52.02 -47.22 -32.58
C GLN A 152 -53.35 -47.71 -31.98
N GLU A 153 -53.67 -47.32 -30.75
CA GLU A 153 -54.94 -47.66 -30.10
C GLU A 153 -56.13 -47.04 -30.85
N GLU A 154 -56.00 -45.79 -31.29
CA GLU A 154 -57.03 -45.09 -32.06
C GLU A 154 -57.28 -45.77 -33.41
N LEU A 155 -56.22 -46.20 -34.10
CA LEU A 155 -56.34 -46.99 -35.34
C LEU A 155 -57.06 -48.32 -35.09
N LEU A 156 -56.73 -49.02 -34.01
CA LEU A 156 -57.39 -50.28 -33.62
C LEU A 156 -58.87 -50.05 -33.30
N ARG A 157 -59.22 -48.98 -32.59
CA ARG A 157 -60.61 -48.60 -32.31
C ARG A 157 -61.38 -48.33 -33.61
N ASP A 158 -60.77 -47.62 -34.55
CA ASP A 158 -61.38 -47.35 -35.86
C ASP A 158 -61.59 -48.62 -36.69
N MET A 159 -60.63 -49.56 -36.65
CA MET A 159 -60.78 -50.87 -37.28
C MET A 159 -61.91 -51.69 -36.65
N LEU A 160 -62.02 -51.69 -35.32
CA LEU A 160 -63.10 -52.38 -34.62
C LEU A 160 -64.46 -51.79 -34.99
N ARG A 161 -64.57 -50.45 -35.02
CA ARG A 161 -65.80 -49.76 -35.42
C ARG A 161 -66.23 -50.14 -36.84
N ARG A 162 -65.28 -50.21 -37.78
CA ARG A 162 -65.57 -50.66 -39.16
C ARG A 162 -66.00 -52.12 -39.23
N ALA A 163 -65.43 -52.99 -38.39
CA ALA A 163 -65.84 -54.40 -38.32
C ALA A 163 -67.25 -54.55 -37.71
N GLU A 164 -67.60 -53.76 -36.70
CA GLU A 164 -68.96 -53.70 -36.13
C GLU A 164 -69.98 -53.13 -37.12
N GLU A 165 -69.63 -52.08 -37.86
CA GLU A 165 -70.45 -51.52 -38.94
C GLU A 165 -70.69 -52.56 -40.07
N ALA A 166 -69.67 -53.32 -40.44
CA ALA A 166 -69.79 -54.42 -41.41
C ALA A 166 -70.65 -55.59 -40.89
N SER A 167 -70.53 -55.93 -39.60
CA SER A 167 -71.34 -56.97 -38.95
C SER A 167 -72.80 -56.55 -38.77
N ASN A 168 -73.08 -55.27 -38.51
CA ASN A 168 -74.45 -54.75 -38.41
C ASN A 168 -75.11 -54.58 -39.79
N ALA A 169 -74.34 -54.35 -40.86
CA ALA A 169 -74.85 -54.27 -42.22
C ALA A 169 -75.36 -55.63 -42.77
N GLU A 170 -74.98 -56.76 -42.15
CA GLU A 170 -75.50 -58.10 -42.49
C GLU A 170 -76.78 -58.49 -41.71
N GLN A 171 -77.29 -57.67 -40.77
CA GLN A 171 -78.44 -58.03 -39.90
C GLN A 171 -79.73 -57.20 -40.06
N GLU A 172 -79.89 -56.35 -41.07
CA GLU A 172 -81.17 -55.66 -41.35
C GLU A 172 -81.75 -56.11 -42.71
N PRO A 173 -82.87 -56.86 -42.69
CA PRO A 173 -84.12 -56.14 -42.90
C PRO A 173 -85.25 -56.59 -41.96
N LEU A 174 -86.08 -55.61 -41.60
CA LEU A 174 -87.37 -55.65 -40.89
C LEU A 174 -87.27 -55.23 -39.41
N ARG A 175 -87.56 -53.95 -39.15
CA ARG A 175 -88.95 -53.52 -38.89
C ARG A 175 -89.14 -52.00 -38.86
N ARG A 176 -90.33 -51.64 -39.34
CA ARG A 176 -90.88 -50.31 -39.56
C ARG A 176 -91.99 -50.04 -38.53
N ASN A 177 -91.93 -48.92 -37.80
CA ASN A 177 -93.00 -47.90 -37.59
C ASN A 177 -92.91 -47.13 -36.25
N THR A 178 -93.15 -45.82 -36.40
CA THR A 178 -93.27 -44.62 -35.52
C THR A 178 -94.47 -44.66 -34.52
N PRO A 179 -94.83 -43.62 -33.67
CA PRO A 179 -94.43 -42.18 -33.64
C PRO A 179 -94.35 -41.41 -32.26
N GLN A 180 -93.86 -40.15 -32.35
CA GLN A 180 -94.39 -38.86 -31.77
C GLN A 180 -93.90 -38.21 -30.44
N MET A 181 -93.72 -36.86 -30.56
CA MET A 181 -93.87 -35.74 -29.58
C MET A 181 -92.71 -35.51 -28.58
N ALA A 182 -92.18 -34.31 -28.28
CA ALA A 182 -92.52 -32.92 -28.57
C ALA A 182 -91.28 -32.00 -28.39
N ALA A 183 -91.41 -30.75 -28.85
CA ALA A 183 -90.49 -29.61 -28.77
C ALA A 183 -90.02 -29.30 -27.31
N THR A 184 -88.93 -28.58 -27.03
CA THR A 184 -88.63 -27.19 -27.43
C THR A 184 -87.15 -26.80 -27.21
N ASP A 185 -86.64 -26.02 -28.16
CA ASP A 185 -85.50 -25.06 -28.17
C ASP A 185 -85.64 -23.98 -27.04
N PRO A 186 -84.75 -22.95 -26.84
CA PRO A 186 -83.74 -22.36 -27.75
C PRO A 186 -82.37 -22.09 -27.05
N THR A 187 -81.29 -21.51 -27.61
CA THR A 187 -81.18 -20.17 -28.23
C THR A 187 -79.71 -19.91 -28.64
N VAL A 188 -79.49 -19.60 -29.93
CA VAL A 188 -78.84 -18.36 -30.46
C VAL A 188 -77.33 -18.09 -30.23
N SER A 189 -76.60 -18.28 -31.34
CA SER A 189 -75.82 -17.28 -32.11
C SER A 189 -74.51 -16.64 -31.60
N ASN A 190 -73.50 -16.84 -32.47
CA ASN A 190 -72.72 -15.81 -33.20
C ASN A 190 -71.48 -15.10 -32.62
N ASN A 191 -70.46 -15.14 -33.49
CA ASN A 191 -69.56 -14.05 -33.93
C ASN A 191 -68.17 -13.85 -33.27
N LEU A 192 -67.14 -14.13 -34.09
CA LEU A 192 -66.02 -13.27 -34.50
C LEU A 192 -65.50 -12.18 -33.53
N ARG A 193 -64.19 -12.23 -33.18
CA ARG A 193 -63.17 -11.20 -33.55
C ARG A 193 -61.75 -11.53 -33.03
N THR A 194 -60.74 -11.31 -33.87
CA THR A 194 -59.30 -11.11 -33.58
C THR A 194 -59.02 -9.70 -32.99
N PRO A 195 -57.77 -9.22 -32.85
CA PRO A 195 -56.65 -9.62 -31.98
C PRO A 195 -56.19 -8.44 -31.08
N SER A 196 -55.38 -8.66 -30.04
CA SER A 196 -54.59 -7.56 -29.45
C SER A 196 -53.34 -8.01 -28.72
N THR A 197 -52.22 -7.59 -29.30
CA THR A 197 -50.90 -7.34 -28.72
C THR A 197 -50.99 -6.64 -27.36
N GLN A 198 -50.24 -7.11 -26.36
CA GLN A 198 -49.33 -6.29 -25.55
C GLN A 198 -48.49 -7.14 -24.60
N SER A 199 -47.22 -6.75 -24.53
CA SER A 199 -46.17 -7.21 -23.63
C SER A 199 -46.65 -7.50 -22.21
N GLN A 200 -46.19 -8.60 -21.66
CA GLN A 200 -46.01 -8.71 -20.21
C GLN A 200 -44.57 -9.14 -19.93
N THR A 201 -43.93 -8.21 -19.22
CA THR A 201 -42.73 -8.35 -18.41
C THR A 201 -42.71 -9.67 -17.64
N ILE A 202 -41.51 -10.22 -17.53
CA ILE A 202 -41.18 -11.38 -16.71
C ILE A 202 -41.56 -11.07 -15.26
N ASP A 203 -42.60 -11.75 -14.77
CA ASP A 203 -42.98 -11.72 -13.35
C ASP A 203 -41.92 -12.43 -12.51
N LEU A 204 -41.37 -11.68 -11.55
CA LEU A 204 -40.40 -12.11 -10.55
C LEU A 204 -40.93 -13.20 -9.59
N GLU A 205 -42.18 -13.65 -9.72
CA GLU A 205 -42.76 -14.69 -8.87
C GLU A 205 -42.25 -16.11 -9.16
N ARG A 206 -41.61 -16.34 -10.32
CA ARG A 206 -41.15 -17.68 -10.72
C ARG A 206 -39.86 -18.15 -10.02
N LEU A 207 -39.18 -17.28 -9.26
CA LEU A 207 -37.95 -17.63 -8.52
C LEU A 207 -38.20 -18.03 -7.06
N LEU A 208 -39.42 -17.89 -6.54
CA LEU A 208 -39.74 -18.19 -5.14
C LEU A 208 -40.45 -19.53 -4.92
N SER A 209 -40.61 -20.35 -5.98
CA SER A 209 -41.36 -21.62 -5.92
C SER A 209 -40.47 -22.88 -5.88
N TYR A 210 -39.22 -22.78 -5.43
CA TYR A 210 -38.38 -23.95 -5.15
C TYR A 210 -38.21 -24.12 -3.64
N ASN A 211 -39.20 -24.74 -3.01
CA ASN A 211 -38.99 -25.82 -2.03
C ASN A 211 -40.32 -26.30 -1.46
N THR A 212 -40.79 -27.45 -1.95
CA THR A 212 -41.42 -28.54 -1.18
C THR A 212 -41.83 -29.65 -2.16
N ALA A 213 -40.84 -30.36 -2.72
CA ALA A 213 -41.07 -31.58 -3.48
C ALA A 213 -40.87 -32.80 -2.56
N ASN A 214 -41.97 -33.42 -2.14
CA ASN A 214 -42.05 -34.86 -1.83
C ASN A 214 -43.50 -35.28 -1.56
N THR A 215 -44.30 -35.52 -2.62
CA THR A 215 -45.26 -36.64 -2.70
C THR A 215 -45.85 -36.74 -4.14
N PRO A 216 -46.13 -37.96 -4.66
CA PRO A 216 -46.43 -38.20 -6.09
C PRO A 216 -47.89 -37.89 -6.48
N PRO A 217 -48.19 -37.76 -7.79
CA PRO A 217 -49.48 -37.36 -8.33
C PRO A 217 -50.40 -38.58 -8.58
N GLY A 218 -51.63 -38.50 -8.07
CA GLY A 218 -52.74 -39.39 -8.42
C GLY A 218 -53.82 -38.62 -9.17
N SER A 219 -54.24 -39.19 -10.30
CA SER A 219 -55.13 -38.66 -11.34
C SER A 219 -56.56 -38.31 -10.87
N PRO A 220 -57.33 -37.55 -11.68
CA PRO A 220 -58.57 -36.90 -11.27
C PRO A 220 -59.79 -37.81 -11.41
N GLN A 221 -60.68 -37.79 -10.42
CA GLN A 221 -62.06 -38.25 -10.58
C GLN A 221 -63.04 -37.17 -10.16
N THR A 222 -63.85 -36.79 -11.13
CA THR A 222 -65.07 -36.01 -11.06
C THR A 222 -66.02 -36.54 -9.98
N ALA A 223 -66.43 -35.68 -9.06
CA ALA A 223 -67.69 -35.83 -8.34
C ALA A 223 -68.23 -34.46 -7.92
N GLN A 224 -69.39 -34.09 -8.48
CA GLN A 224 -70.26 -33.07 -7.92
C GLN A 224 -70.54 -33.39 -6.44
N ARG A 225 -70.32 -32.44 -5.53
CA ARG A 225 -70.97 -32.46 -4.22
C ARG A 225 -71.08 -31.05 -3.63
N ASN A 226 -72.27 -30.78 -3.11
CA ASN A 226 -72.72 -29.60 -2.35
C ASN A 226 -71.67 -28.93 -1.46
N PRO A 227 -71.83 -27.62 -1.12
CA PRO A 227 -70.97 -26.92 -0.17
C PRO A 227 -71.28 -27.45 1.25
N SER A 228 -70.70 -28.59 1.58
CA SER A 228 -70.60 -29.06 2.94
C SER A 228 -69.57 -28.17 3.62
N PHE A 229 -70.02 -27.44 4.65
CA PHE A 229 -69.16 -26.70 5.56
C PHE A 229 -67.91 -27.52 5.86
N GLY A 230 -66.76 -27.03 5.38
CA GLY A 230 -65.48 -27.67 5.56
C GLY A 230 -65.18 -27.80 7.04
N ASN A 231 -64.59 -28.93 7.42
CA ASN A 231 -64.14 -29.18 8.79
C ASN A 231 -63.33 -27.98 9.31
N PRO A 232 -63.67 -27.40 10.47
CA PRO A 232 -62.94 -26.25 11.07
C PRO A 232 -61.43 -26.49 11.21
N ASN A 233 -61.03 -27.76 11.30
CA ASN A 233 -59.63 -28.18 11.40
C ASN A 233 -58.79 -27.98 10.11
N GLN A 234 -59.39 -27.96 8.92
CA GLN A 234 -58.62 -27.72 7.69
C GLN A 234 -58.31 -26.22 7.49
N TYR A 235 -59.26 -25.34 7.84
CA TYR A 235 -59.05 -23.90 7.81
C TYR A 235 -58.02 -23.46 8.85
N SER A 236 -58.03 -24.05 10.05
CA SER A 236 -57.02 -23.74 11.07
C SER A 236 -55.61 -24.17 10.63
N GLN A 237 -55.45 -25.34 10.02
CA GLN A 237 -54.16 -25.79 9.48
C GLN A 237 -53.66 -24.91 8.32
N ALA A 238 -54.53 -24.53 7.38
CA ALA A 238 -54.15 -23.66 6.27
C ALA A 238 -53.72 -22.26 6.75
N MET A 239 -54.42 -21.70 7.75
CA MET A 239 -54.06 -20.42 8.36
C MET A 239 -52.76 -20.51 9.17
N GLN A 240 -52.50 -21.63 9.82
CA GLN A 240 -51.25 -21.87 10.54
C GLN A 240 -50.06 -21.95 9.58
N LYS A 241 -50.19 -22.71 8.48
CA LYS A 241 -49.15 -22.78 7.43
C LYS A 241 -48.85 -21.40 6.84
N LYS A 242 -49.89 -20.59 6.59
CA LYS A 242 -49.72 -19.21 6.09
C LYS A 242 -49.05 -18.29 7.12
N ARG A 243 -49.30 -18.47 8.42
CA ARG A 243 -48.58 -17.73 9.47
C ARG A 243 -47.10 -18.11 9.54
N GLU A 244 -46.79 -19.39 9.39
CA GLU A 244 -45.42 -19.89 9.36
C GLU A 244 -44.67 -19.37 8.12
N GLU A 245 -45.29 -19.40 6.95
CA GLU A 245 -44.73 -18.79 5.72
C GLU A 245 -44.48 -17.29 5.90
N LEU A 246 -45.40 -16.57 6.56
CA LEU A 246 -45.25 -15.13 6.83
C LEU A 246 -44.14 -14.88 7.85
N GLU A 247 -44.00 -15.71 8.88
CA GLU A 247 -42.92 -15.62 9.86
C GLU A 247 -41.55 -15.87 9.21
N VAL A 248 -41.45 -16.88 8.33
CA VAL A 248 -40.23 -17.15 7.55
C VAL A 248 -39.90 -15.97 6.64
N ALA A 249 -40.89 -15.46 5.90
CA ALA A 249 -40.70 -14.27 5.06
C ALA A 249 -40.24 -13.06 5.89
N GLN A 250 -40.82 -12.83 7.06
CA GLN A 250 -40.43 -11.75 7.95
C GLN A 250 -38.99 -11.90 8.45
N LYS A 251 -38.57 -13.11 8.81
CA LYS A 251 -37.17 -13.41 9.19
C LYS A 251 -36.20 -13.16 8.04
N THR A 252 -36.54 -13.56 6.82
CA THR A 252 -35.70 -13.29 5.65
C THR A 252 -35.58 -11.81 5.34
N ILE A 253 -36.66 -11.03 5.47
CA ILE A 253 -36.63 -9.57 5.29
C ILE A 253 -35.72 -8.91 6.32
N THR A 254 -35.79 -9.34 7.59
CA THR A 254 -34.90 -8.81 8.63
C THR A 254 -33.44 -9.13 8.33
N HIS A 255 -33.13 -10.37 7.95
CA HIS A 255 -31.76 -10.76 7.61
C HIS A 255 -31.22 -9.99 6.39
N LEU A 256 -32.03 -9.81 5.34
CA LEU A 256 -31.63 -9.02 4.17
C LEU A 256 -31.41 -7.55 4.52
N ARG A 257 -32.17 -6.98 5.45
CA ARG A 257 -31.95 -5.60 5.92
C ARG A 257 -30.64 -5.47 6.69
N GLU A 258 -30.30 -6.45 7.53
CA GLU A 258 -29.00 -6.49 8.22
C GLU A 258 -27.86 -6.58 7.21
N LEU A 259 -27.96 -7.47 6.22
CA LEU A 259 -26.95 -7.60 5.18
C LEU A 259 -26.80 -6.31 4.35
N VAL A 260 -27.89 -5.64 4.01
CA VAL A 260 -27.84 -4.34 3.31
C VAL A 260 -27.16 -3.29 4.18
N SER A 261 -27.49 -3.21 5.46
CA SER A 261 -26.84 -2.29 6.40
C SER A 261 -25.34 -2.57 6.52
N ASP A 262 -24.93 -3.84 6.55
CA ASP A 262 -23.52 -4.23 6.61
C ASP A 262 -22.78 -3.87 5.31
N LEU A 263 -23.44 -4.05 4.15
CA LEU A 263 -22.90 -3.66 2.85
C LEU A 263 -22.76 -2.14 2.73
N GLU A 264 -23.76 -1.37 3.18
CA GLU A 264 -23.70 0.10 3.20
C GLU A 264 -22.57 0.59 4.12
N SER A 265 -22.44 0.01 5.31
CA SER A 265 -21.35 0.31 6.25
C SER A 265 -19.97 0.00 5.66
N SER A 266 -19.82 -1.16 5.02
CA SER A 266 -18.59 -1.56 4.33
C SER A 266 -18.26 -0.62 3.17
N GLY A 267 -19.28 -0.22 2.39
CA GLY A 267 -19.16 0.76 1.31
C GLY A 267 -18.64 2.11 1.79
N MET A 268 -19.23 2.66 2.86
CA MET A 268 -18.77 3.92 3.46
C MET A 268 -17.30 3.83 3.92
N ARG A 269 -16.90 2.70 4.53
CA ARG A 269 -15.51 2.49 4.94
C ARG A 269 -14.55 2.47 3.74
N MET A 270 -14.95 1.80 2.66
CA MET A 270 -14.13 1.70 1.45
C MET A 270 -13.99 3.06 0.75
N GLU A 271 -15.05 3.86 0.71
CA GLU A 271 -15.02 5.23 0.21
C GLU A 271 -14.08 6.12 1.03
N GLU A 272 -14.12 6.00 2.36
CA GLU A 272 -13.23 6.75 3.25
C GLU A 272 -11.76 6.34 3.04
N GLN A 273 -11.47 5.05 2.93
CA GLN A 273 -10.13 4.57 2.58
C GLN A 273 -9.66 5.11 1.22
N GLN A 274 -10.55 5.12 0.22
CA GLN A 274 -10.24 5.68 -1.09
C GLN A 274 -9.95 7.18 -1.00
N ARG A 275 -10.69 7.93 -0.17
CA ARG A 275 -10.49 9.36 0.06
C ARG A 275 -9.13 9.63 0.71
N VAL A 276 -8.79 8.88 1.77
CA VAL A 276 -7.51 9.00 2.48
C VAL A 276 -6.34 8.68 1.55
N LEU A 277 -6.42 7.59 0.78
CA LEU A 277 -5.37 7.21 -0.17
C LEU A 277 -5.16 8.28 -1.25
N LYS A 278 -6.25 8.86 -1.80
CA LYS A 278 -6.15 9.96 -2.78
C LYS A 278 -5.45 11.19 -2.18
N GLU A 279 -5.74 11.53 -0.94
CA GLU A 279 -5.06 12.67 -0.28
C GLU A 279 -3.59 12.36 0.01
N GLU A 280 -3.26 11.12 0.39
CA GLU A 280 -1.89 10.70 0.61
C GLU A 280 -1.06 10.77 -0.68
N ILE A 281 -1.60 10.32 -1.81
CA ILE A 281 -0.97 10.46 -3.13
C ILE A 281 -0.67 11.93 -3.43
N ARG A 282 -1.67 12.82 -3.28
CA ARG A 282 -1.48 14.26 -3.52
C ARG A 282 -0.46 14.89 -2.59
N ARG A 283 -0.37 14.41 -1.35
CA ARG A 283 0.62 14.86 -0.36
C ARG A 283 2.02 14.42 -0.77
N LEU A 284 2.18 13.15 -1.16
CA LEU A 284 3.44 12.58 -1.62
C LEU A 284 3.93 13.28 -2.89
N GLU A 285 3.06 13.56 -3.84
CA GLU A 285 3.39 14.31 -5.07
C GLU A 285 3.90 15.72 -4.76
N ARG A 286 3.19 16.47 -3.89
CA ARG A 286 3.64 17.80 -3.46
C ARG A 286 4.98 17.74 -2.74
N ASN A 287 5.21 16.71 -1.92
CA ASN A 287 6.47 16.54 -1.20
C ASN A 287 7.60 16.17 -2.17
N ALA A 288 7.35 15.29 -3.13
CA ALA A 288 8.29 14.95 -4.20
C ALA A 288 8.69 16.20 -5.00
N ALA A 289 7.72 17.00 -5.45
CA ALA A 289 8.00 18.24 -6.18
C ALA A 289 8.84 19.24 -5.36
N ARG A 290 8.58 19.36 -4.05
CA ARG A 290 9.40 20.19 -3.14
C ARG A 290 10.80 19.64 -2.96
N ASN A 291 10.94 18.33 -2.81
CA ASN A 291 12.24 17.67 -2.67
C ASN A 291 13.05 17.77 -3.95
N GLU A 292 12.44 17.62 -5.13
CA GLU A 292 13.11 17.85 -6.41
C GLU A 292 13.59 19.30 -6.55
N ALA A 293 12.75 20.28 -6.20
CA ALA A 293 13.16 21.70 -6.21
C ALA A 293 14.32 21.98 -5.24
N PHE A 294 14.27 21.43 -4.02
CA PHE A 294 15.34 21.56 -3.03
C PHE A 294 16.63 20.87 -3.48
N ASN A 295 16.51 19.66 -4.05
CA ASN A 295 17.64 18.91 -4.58
C ASN A 295 18.29 19.64 -5.77
N LEU A 296 17.51 20.30 -6.63
CA LEU A 296 18.04 21.11 -7.73
C LEU A 296 18.78 22.36 -7.25
N GLU A 297 18.28 23.04 -6.22
CA GLU A 297 18.98 24.19 -5.63
C GLU A 297 20.30 23.75 -4.97
N TYR A 298 20.28 22.63 -4.26
CA TYR A 298 21.49 22.03 -3.70
C TYR A 298 22.47 21.61 -4.80
N LEU A 299 21.97 20.95 -5.86
CA LEU A 299 22.76 20.55 -7.02
C LEU A 299 23.44 21.76 -7.67
N LYS A 300 22.73 22.88 -7.81
CA LYS A 300 23.30 24.14 -8.31
C LYS A 300 24.46 24.62 -7.42
N LYS A 301 24.31 24.58 -6.10
CA LYS A 301 25.39 24.98 -5.16
C LYS A 301 26.60 24.05 -5.27
N VAL A 302 26.36 22.74 -5.32
CA VAL A 302 27.42 21.74 -5.49
C VAL A 302 28.12 21.90 -6.84
N LEU A 303 27.38 22.21 -7.92
CA LEU A 303 27.93 22.49 -9.25
C LEU A 303 28.83 23.74 -9.24
N LEU A 304 28.37 24.83 -8.61
CA LEU A 304 29.18 26.04 -8.48
C LEU A 304 30.46 25.76 -7.66
N SER A 305 30.35 25.08 -6.52
CA SER A 305 31.53 24.70 -5.72
C SER A 305 32.47 23.75 -6.45
N PHE A 306 31.95 22.87 -7.32
CA PHE A 306 32.78 22.00 -8.17
C PHE A 306 33.56 22.79 -9.22
N LEU A 307 32.94 23.80 -9.84
CA LEU A 307 33.59 24.68 -10.82
C LEU A 307 34.64 25.60 -10.18
N GLU A 308 34.37 26.09 -8.98
CA GLU A 308 35.27 26.96 -8.21
C GLU A 308 36.44 26.21 -7.56
N ALA A 309 36.29 24.91 -7.32
CA ALA A 309 37.34 24.08 -6.75
C ALA A 309 38.55 23.99 -7.71
N GLN A 310 39.65 24.64 -7.35
CA GLN A 310 40.92 24.59 -8.11
C GLN A 310 41.76 23.33 -7.80
N GLU A 311 41.55 22.70 -6.65
CA GLU A 311 42.29 21.49 -6.24
C GLU A 311 41.54 20.19 -6.63
N GLU A 312 42.28 19.25 -7.21
CA GLU A 312 41.74 18.00 -7.73
C GLU A 312 41.23 17.05 -6.63
N LYS A 313 41.81 17.13 -5.43
CA LYS A 313 41.40 16.32 -4.26
C LYS A 313 40.02 16.70 -3.73
N THR A 314 39.56 17.93 -3.95
CA THR A 314 38.24 18.38 -3.50
C THR A 314 37.15 18.12 -4.53
N ARG A 315 37.49 17.79 -5.79
CA ARG A 315 36.54 17.47 -6.87
C ARG A 315 35.96 16.05 -6.79
N LYS A 316 36.72 15.07 -6.31
CA LYS A 316 36.27 13.65 -6.21
C LYS A 316 35.05 13.45 -5.30
N PRO A 317 34.96 14.08 -4.11
CA PRO A 317 33.76 14.00 -3.28
C PRO A 317 32.51 14.59 -3.95
N PHE A 318 32.65 15.68 -4.73
CA PHE A 318 31.53 16.28 -5.44
C PHE A 318 30.97 15.37 -6.55
N LEU A 319 31.82 14.58 -7.23
CA LEU A 319 31.39 13.57 -8.19
C LEU A 319 30.51 12.50 -7.55
N MET A 320 30.83 12.07 -6.32
CA MET A 320 30.00 11.14 -5.56
C MET A 320 28.67 11.76 -5.13
N VAL A 321 28.67 13.05 -4.79
CA VAL A 321 27.43 13.81 -4.49
C VAL A 321 26.56 13.96 -5.74
N PHE A 322 27.15 14.20 -6.92
CA PHE A 322 26.40 14.23 -8.19
C PHE A 322 25.79 12.88 -8.52
N ALA A 323 26.54 11.79 -8.35
CA ALA A 323 26.04 10.44 -8.60
C ALA A 323 24.83 10.10 -7.70
N GLN A 324 24.87 10.53 -6.44
CA GLN A 324 23.76 10.33 -5.51
C GLN A 324 22.55 11.24 -5.81
N MET A 325 22.78 12.51 -6.14
CA MET A 325 21.71 13.49 -6.40
C MET A 325 21.03 13.29 -7.76
N LEU A 326 21.78 12.86 -8.77
CA LEU A 326 21.28 12.58 -10.12
C LEU A 326 20.91 11.10 -10.32
N LYS A 327 21.06 10.27 -9.29
CA LYS A 327 20.74 8.84 -9.29
C LYS A 327 21.35 8.09 -10.48
N PHE A 328 22.66 8.25 -10.67
CA PHE A 328 23.36 7.56 -11.75
C PHE A 328 23.21 6.04 -11.63
N SER A 329 22.98 5.40 -12.77
CA SER A 329 23.05 3.95 -12.87
C SER A 329 24.49 3.46 -12.60
N PRO A 330 24.67 2.19 -12.18
CA PRO A 330 26.01 1.64 -11.94
C PRO A 330 26.93 1.73 -13.17
N GLU A 331 26.38 1.60 -14.39
CA GLU A 331 27.13 1.75 -15.66
C GLU A 331 27.61 3.19 -15.90
N GLU A 332 26.79 4.19 -15.56
CA GLU A 332 27.16 5.60 -15.66
C GLU A 332 28.18 6.00 -14.61
N MET A 333 28.12 5.39 -13.42
CA MET A 333 29.09 5.58 -12.35
C MET A 333 30.47 5.04 -12.73
N GLU A 334 30.53 3.90 -13.42
CA GLU A 334 31.78 3.33 -13.93
C GLU A 334 32.43 4.25 -14.98
N LYS A 335 31.67 4.70 -15.98
CA LYS A 335 32.14 5.66 -17.01
C LYS A 335 32.63 6.98 -16.41
N LEU A 336 31.97 7.47 -15.37
CA LEU A 336 32.38 8.69 -14.65
C LEU A 336 33.72 8.49 -13.94
N ASN A 337 33.92 7.34 -13.30
CA ASN A 337 35.15 7.01 -12.59
C ASN A 337 36.31 6.76 -13.56
N GLU A 338 36.07 6.08 -14.68
CA GLU A 338 37.04 5.92 -15.77
C GLU A 338 37.48 7.27 -16.34
N SER A 339 36.51 8.14 -16.66
CA SER A 339 36.79 9.49 -17.19
C SER A 339 37.58 10.34 -16.18
N TYR A 340 37.27 10.23 -14.89
CA TYR A 340 38.02 10.87 -13.82
C TYR A 340 39.47 10.35 -13.74
N ASN A 341 39.68 9.03 -13.81
CA ASN A 341 41.02 8.44 -13.77
C ASN A 341 41.87 8.78 -15.01
N VAL A 342 41.24 8.88 -16.18
CA VAL A 342 41.90 9.34 -17.42
C VAL A 342 42.26 10.83 -17.34
N PHE A 343 41.40 11.65 -16.73
CA PHE A 343 41.72 13.06 -16.45
C PHE A 343 42.89 13.18 -15.45
N GLU A 344 42.88 12.39 -14.38
CA GLU A 344 43.91 12.37 -13.34
C GLU A 344 45.28 11.95 -13.91
N THR A 345 45.30 10.94 -14.78
CA THR A 345 46.54 10.52 -15.46
C THR A 345 47.05 11.60 -16.40
N ARG A 346 46.18 12.26 -17.18
CA ARG A 346 46.55 13.36 -18.09
C ARG A 346 47.10 14.58 -17.35
N ASN A 347 46.55 14.92 -16.19
CA ASN A 347 46.96 16.08 -15.38
C ASN A 347 48.30 15.85 -14.64
N ARG A 348 48.66 14.58 -14.35
CA ARG A 348 49.99 14.23 -13.83
C ARG A 348 51.11 14.41 -14.86
N TYR A 349 50.82 14.34 -16.16
CA TYR A 349 51.82 14.58 -17.21
C TYR A 349 52.10 16.07 -17.49
N THR A 350 51.20 16.99 -17.11
CA THR A 350 51.41 18.44 -17.23
C THR A 350 52.20 19.04 -16.08
N HIS A 351 52.31 18.33 -14.94
CA HIS A 351 53.11 18.72 -13.78
C HIS A 351 54.38 17.89 -13.57
N ALA A 352 54.72 16.99 -14.50
CA ALA A 352 56.04 16.38 -14.51
C ALA A 352 57.07 17.52 -14.72
N PRO A 353 58.09 17.67 -13.85
CA PRO A 353 59.17 18.62 -14.11
C PRO A 353 59.77 18.25 -15.45
N SER A 354 59.72 19.16 -16.42
CA SER A 354 60.36 18.95 -17.72
C SER A 354 61.78 18.45 -17.50
N LEU A 355 62.24 17.41 -18.19
CA LEU A 355 63.64 16.96 -18.11
C LEU A 355 64.64 18.11 -18.41
N LEU A 356 64.20 19.20 -19.03
CA LEU A 356 64.94 20.46 -19.17
C LEU A 356 65.35 21.13 -17.84
N SER A 357 64.58 20.95 -16.75
CA SER A 357 64.92 21.56 -15.45
C SER A 357 66.09 20.84 -14.76
N TYR A 358 66.34 19.58 -15.09
CA TYR A 358 67.51 18.84 -14.62
C TYR A 358 68.79 19.16 -15.40
N PHE A 359 68.68 19.58 -16.67
CA PHE A 359 69.84 19.98 -17.47
C PHE A 359 70.29 21.43 -17.28
N SER A 360 69.50 22.25 -16.57
CA SER A 360 69.84 23.66 -16.32
C SER A 360 70.72 23.88 -15.08
N SER A 361 71.06 22.82 -14.32
CA SER A 361 71.84 22.91 -13.08
C SER A 361 73.31 22.45 -13.22
N SER A 362 73.81 22.25 -14.44
CA SER A 362 75.16 21.69 -14.68
C SER A 362 76.01 22.48 -15.66
N THR A 363 75.80 23.79 -15.79
CA THR A 363 76.78 24.64 -16.48
C THR A 363 76.92 25.99 -15.78
N THR A 364 78.12 26.20 -15.23
CA THR A 364 78.73 27.44 -14.68
C THR A 364 78.23 27.95 -13.33
#